data_AF-A0A2V8C0B2-F1
#
_entry.id   AF-A0A2V8C0B2-F1
#
_cell.length_a   1.000
_cell.length_b   1.000
_cell.length_c   1.000
_cell.angle_alpha   90.00
_cell.angle_beta   90.00
_cell.angle_gamma   90.00
#
_symmetry.space_group_name_H-M   'P 1'
#
loop_
_entity.id
_entity.type
_entity.pdbx_description
1 polymer ?
#
loop_
_entity_poly.entity_id
_entity_poly.type
_entity_poly.pdbx_seq_one_letter_code
_entity_poly.pdbx_strand_id
1 'polypeptide(L)'
;MPDHFDLARDEARPCVLPLLLRAARAPVVLALAIAPAWGLATPGQAVRLRAARTWYWTHSVNVLIARAGWSATPWHTGHLWSLSVEEQFYVLWPVIVFMIERRTLAQLCVAIMVVVAVLRLWLVSTFGPSTAVYVLLPTRMDALTTGALIATFIEEPAQWAIARRAVSPVAATTIVVLGLIFFRESSLDPSGRLMQTAGFPALSLLGAAAVVSAASAPSASAHCWVWNLPALRFLGRYSYGLYAWHPFVIAFLRERVLAPTAFPTIAGSHLPANALATTAALGLSIAVALLSWSLLERPFLALKRFVRYH
;
A
#
# COMPACT_ATOMS: atom_id res chain seq x y z
N MET A 1 -28.90 3.26 -49.75
CA MET A 1 -29.67 2.09 -49.28
C MET A 1 -28.99 0.86 -49.87
N PRO A 2 -28.49 -0.06 -49.04
CA PRO A 2 -29.34 -0.76 -48.07
C PRO A 2 -28.83 -0.74 -46.62
N ASP A 3 -29.80 -0.92 -45.74
CA ASP A 3 -29.69 -1.34 -44.35
C ASP A 3 -28.95 -2.66 -44.20
N HIS A 4 -28.20 -2.82 -43.12
CA HIS A 4 -28.20 -4.03 -42.30
C HIS A 4 -27.70 -3.65 -40.89
N PHE A 5 -28.66 -3.23 -40.07
CA PHE A 5 -28.66 -3.44 -38.63
C PHE A 5 -28.58 -4.96 -38.33
N ASP A 6 -28.13 -5.28 -37.13
CA ASP A 6 -27.94 -6.61 -36.53
C ASP A 6 -26.66 -7.39 -36.89
N LEU A 7 -25.61 -7.09 -36.12
CA LEU A 7 -24.77 -8.15 -35.53
C LEU A 7 -24.68 -7.93 -34.02
N ALA A 8 -25.51 -8.70 -33.32
CA ALA A 8 -25.20 -9.41 -32.10
C ALA A 8 -24.44 -8.62 -31.02
N ARG A 9 -25.24 -7.97 -30.16
CA ARG A 9 -24.97 -7.87 -28.74
C ARG A 9 -24.81 -9.28 -28.15
N ASP A 10 -23.63 -9.87 -28.20
CA ASP A 10 -23.24 -10.97 -27.32
C ASP A 10 -21.75 -11.28 -27.46
N GLU A 11 -20.91 -10.45 -26.84
CA GLU A 11 -19.62 -10.94 -26.37
C GLU A 11 -19.60 -10.73 -24.87
N ALA A 12 -19.69 -11.85 -24.14
CA ALA A 12 -19.47 -11.95 -22.72
C ALA A 12 -18.11 -11.30 -22.40
N ARG A 13 -18.17 -10.03 -21.98
CA ARG A 13 -17.02 -9.19 -21.67
C ARG A 13 -16.25 -9.87 -20.53
N PRO A 14 -15.02 -10.39 -20.74
CA PRO A 14 -14.25 -10.93 -19.63
C PRO A 14 -13.90 -9.76 -18.71
N CYS A 15 -14.64 -9.67 -17.60
CA CYS A 15 -14.42 -8.71 -16.55
C CYS A 15 -12.94 -8.80 -16.13
N VAL A 16 -12.25 -7.67 -16.02
CA VAL A 16 -10.82 -7.59 -15.60
C VAL A 16 -10.64 -8.03 -14.13
N LEU A 17 -11.75 -7.98 -13.39
CA LEU A 17 -11.85 -8.21 -11.95
C LEU A 17 -11.34 -9.58 -11.47
N PRO A 18 -11.66 -10.74 -12.09
CA PRO A 18 -11.21 -12.05 -11.64
C PRO A 18 -9.69 -12.24 -11.76
N LEU A 19 -9.04 -11.52 -12.66
CA LEU A 19 -7.60 -11.65 -12.92
C LEU A 19 -6.78 -10.81 -11.93
N LEU A 20 -7.27 -9.61 -11.59
CA LEU A 20 -6.74 -8.79 -10.49
C LEU A 20 -6.95 -9.47 -9.13
N LEU A 21 -8.14 -10.02 -8.89
CA LEU A 21 -8.45 -10.79 -7.67
C LEU A 21 -7.58 -12.04 -7.53
N ARG A 22 -7.09 -12.65 -8.61
CA ARG A 22 -6.20 -13.83 -8.55
C ARG A 22 -4.75 -13.45 -8.20
N ALA A 23 -4.23 -12.34 -8.72
CA ALA A 23 -2.88 -11.87 -8.41
C ALA A 23 -2.75 -11.35 -6.97
N ALA A 24 -3.78 -10.63 -6.47
CA ALA A 24 -3.83 -10.12 -5.10
C ALA A 24 -3.97 -11.23 -4.03
N ARG A 25 -4.48 -12.40 -4.42
CA ARG A 25 -4.61 -13.56 -3.53
C ARG A 25 -3.34 -14.38 -3.40
N ALA A 26 -2.31 -14.20 -4.23
CA ALA A 26 -1.11 -15.02 -4.18
C ALA A 26 -0.34 -14.94 -2.84
N PRO A 27 -0.11 -13.76 -2.23
CA PRO A 27 0.54 -13.68 -0.91
C PRO A 27 -0.34 -14.25 0.20
N VAL A 28 -1.67 -14.07 0.10
CA VAL A 28 -2.66 -14.64 1.04
C VAL A 28 -2.68 -16.16 0.95
N VAL A 29 -2.68 -16.72 -0.26
CA VAL A 29 -2.61 -18.16 -0.51
C VAL A 29 -1.27 -18.71 -0.03
N LEU A 30 -0.15 -18.03 -0.28
CA LEU A 30 1.14 -18.47 0.26
C LEU A 30 1.17 -18.41 1.78
N ALA A 31 0.63 -17.35 2.41
CA ALA A 31 0.62 -17.25 3.85
C ALA A 31 -0.27 -18.32 4.51
N LEU A 32 -1.46 -18.57 3.95
CA LEU A 32 -2.40 -19.55 4.47
C LEU A 32 -1.98 -21.01 4.18
N ALA A 33 -1.34 -21.29 3.04
CA ALA A 33 -1.03 -22.64 2.59
C ALA A 33 0.42 -23.07 2.81
N ILE A 34 1.40 -22.17 2.57
CA ILE A 34 2.83 -22.54 2.59
C ILE A 34 3.42 -22.42 3.99
N ALA A 35 3.03 -21.39 4.76
CA ALA A 35 3.55 -21.17 6.11
C ALA A 35 3.39 -22.37 7.07
N PRO A 36 2.20 -23.00 7.14
CA PRO A 36 2.01 -24.15 8.02
C PRO A 36 2.62 -25.42 7.42
N ALA A 37 2.59 -25.57 6.10
CA ALA A 37 3.10 -26.75 5.40
C ALA A 37 4.63 -26.86 5.47
N TRP A 38 5.34 -25.74 5.60
CA TRP A 38 6.80 -25.69 5.65
C TRP A 38 7.36 -25.57 7.08
N GLY A 39 6.51 -25.70 8.12
CA GLY A 39 6.94 -25.63 9.53
C GLY A 39 7.46 -24.24 9.97
N LEU A 40 7.21 -23.20 9.15
CA LEU A 40 7.62 -21.83 9.42
C LEU A 40 6.71 -21.17 10.47
N ALA A 41 5.43 -21.55 10.50
CA ALA A 41 4.50 -21.17 11.56
C ALA A 41 4.48 -22.24 12.66
N THR A 42 4.52 -21.81 13.93
CA THR A 42 4.27 -22.72 15.07
C THR A 42 2.88 -23.35 14.97
N PRO A 43 2.63 -24.53 15.58
CA PRO A 43 1.31 -25.16 15.56
C PRO A 43 0.19 -24.23 16.03
N GLY A 44 0.44 -23.42 17.06
CA GLY A 44 -0.49 -22.42 17.56
C GLY A 44 -0.77 -21.30 16.53
N GLN A 45 0.26 -20.77 15.87
CA GLN A 45 0.08 -19.79 14.80
C GLN A 45 -0.71 -20.37 13.62
N ALA A 46 -0.45 -21.62 13.24
CA ALA A 46 -1.17 -22.30 12.16
C ALA A 46 -2.67 -22.47 12.47
N VAL A 47 -3.03 -22.82 13.71
CA VAL A 47 -4.43 -22.91 14.14
C VAL A 47 -5.11 -21.55 14.06
N ARG A 48 -4.46 -20.50 14.59
CA ARG A 48 -5.02 -19.13 14.56
C ARG A 48 -5.17 -18.62 13.13
N LEU A 49 -4.22 -18.93 12.25
CA LEU A 49 -4.28 -18.55 10.85
C LEU A 49 -5.43 -19.24 10.12
N ARG A 50 -5.64 -20.53 10.37
CA ARG A 50 -6.80 -21.28 9.87
C ARG A 50 -8.13 -20.74 10.41
N ALA A 51 -8.17 -20.29 11.65
CA ALA A 51 -9.36 -19.67 12.25
C ALA A 51 -9.65 -18.30 11.62
N ALA A 52 -8.61 -17.52 11.30
CA ALA A 52 -8.73 -16.20 10.69
C ALA A 52 -8.87 -16.23 9.15
N ARG A 53 -8.82 -17.41 8.50
CA ARG A 53 -8.77 -17.57 7.03
C ARG A 53 -9.80 -16.74 6.27
N THR A 54 -11.03 -16.65 6.79
CA THR A 54 -12.14 -15.93 6.16
C THR A 54 -11.85 -14.43 6.03
N TRP A 55 -11.16 -13.84 7.01
CA TRP A 55 -10.73 -12.44 6.98
C TRP A 55 -9.70 -12.18 5.89
N TYR A 56 -8.79 -13.12 5.66
CA TYR A 56 -7.81 -13.00 4.58
C TYR A 56 -8.45 -13.20 3.19
N TRP A 57 -9.34 -14.19 3.05
CA TRP A 57 -10.01 -14.47 1.77
C TRP A 57 -10.97 -13.35 1.31
N THR A 58 -11.59 -12.68 2.26
CA THR A 58 -12.52 -11.55 1.99
C THR A 58 -11.82 -10.19 2.01
N HIS A 59 -10.49 -10.15 2.12
CA HIS A 59 -9.72 -8.90 2.24
C HIS A 59 -10.27 -7.99 3.34
N SER A 60 -10.52 -8.54 4.53
CA SER A 60 -11.07 -7.83 5.68
C SER A 60 -10.18 -7.95 6.93
N VAL A 61 -8.90 -8.30 6.77
CA VAL A 61 -7.97 -8.46 7.89
C VAL A 61 -7.77 -7.16 8.68
N ASN A 62 -7.92 -6.01 8.03
CA ASN A 62 -7.92 -4.70 8.68
C ASN A 62 -9.07 -4.56 9.70
N VAL A 63 -10.25 -5.13 9.42
CA VAL A 63 -11.39 -5.16 10.35
C VAL A 63 -11.10 -6.09 11.53
N LEU A 64 -10.47 -7.24 11.28
CA LEU A 64 -10.02 -8.13 12.35
C LEU A 64 -9.05 -7.41 13.30
N ILE A 65 -8.06 -6.70 12.76
CA ILE A 65 -7.09 -5.92 13.55
C ILE A 65 -7.78 -4.81 14.33
N ALA A 66 -8.74 -4.09 13.72
CA ALA A 66 -9.48 -3.05 14.42
C ALA A 66 -10.31 -3.58 15.61
N ARG A 67 -10.83 -4.80 15.52
CA ARG A 67 -11.69 -5.40 16.56
C ARG A 67 -10.92 -6.16 17.64
N ALA A 68 -9.86 -6.87 17.26
CA ALA A 68 -9.16 -7.81 18.13
C ALA A 68 -7.67 -7.47 18.33
N GLY A 69 -7.20 -6.37 17.74
CA GLY A 69 -5.81 -5.90 17.84
C GLY A 69 -4.84 -6.64 16.92
N TRP A 70 -3.60 -6.15 16.87
CA TRP A 70 -2.52 -6.70 16.04
C TRP A 70 -2.18 -8.16 16.34
N SER A 71 -2.39 -8.59 17.58
CA SER A 71 -2.12 -9.97 17.97
C SER A 71 -3.00 -10.96 17.20
N ALA A 72 -4.17 -10.53 16.71
CA ALA A 72 -5.14 -11.35 15.98
C ALA A 72 -4.65 -11.78 14.59
N THR A 73 -3.62 -11.15 14.04
CA THR A 73 -2.96 -11.54 12.79
C THR A 73 -1.69 -12.35 13.07
N PRO A 74 -1.75 -13.69 13.05
CA PRO A 74 -0.59 -14.52 13.35
C PRO A 74 0.46 -14.46 12.23
N TRP A 75 1.67 -14.91 12.56
CA TRP A 75 2.75 -15.12 11.60
C TRP A 75 3.13 -13.87 10.80
N HIS A 76 3.17 -12.71 11.46
CA HIS A 76 3.65 -11.45 10.87
C HIS A 76 2.90 -11.01 9.61
N THR A 77 1.62 -11.39 9.50
CA THR A 77 0.72 -11.01 8.40
C THR A 77 0.00 -9.69 8.65
N GLY A 78 0.28 -9.01 9.76
CA GLY A 78 -0.43 -7.81 10.18
C GLY A 78 -0.36 -6.69 9.16
N HIS A 79 0.75 -6.55 8.43
CA HIS A 79 0.94 -5.54 7.38
C HIS A 79 -0.10 -5.63 6.26
N LEU A 80 -0.64 -6.82 5.97
CA LEU A 80 -1.64 -7.06 4.91
C LEU A 80 -2.96 -6.29 5.12
N TRP A 81 -3.12 -5.57 6.23
CA TRP A 81 -4.22 -4.63 6.44
C TRP A 81 -4.31 -3.59 5.32
N SER A 82 -3.18 -3.03 4.84
CA SER A 82 -3.25 -1.97 3.83
C SER A 82 -3.58 -2.54 2.46
N LEU A 83 -3.12 -3.76 2.15
CA LEU A 83 -3.55 -4.50 0.96
C LEU A 83 -5.07 -4.78 1.00
N SER A 84 -5.61 -5.10 2.18
CA SER A 84 -7.06 -5.27 2.36
C SER A 84 -7.83 -3.97 2.07
N VAL A 85 -7.32 -2.83 2.53
CA VAL A 85 -7.91 -1.50 2.25
C VAL A 85 -7.86 -1.18 0.76
N GLU A 86 -6.75 -1.45 0.08
CA GLU A 86 -6.60 -1.25 -1.36
C GLU A 86 -7.61 -2.10 -2.16
N GLU A 87 -7.73 -3.40 -1.85
CA GLU A 87 -8.68 -4.29 -2.53
C GLU A 87 -10.14 -3.87 -2.28
N GLN A 88 -10.49 -3.46 -1.05
CA GLN A 88 -11.81 -2.91 -0.75
C GLN A 88 -12.12 -1.66 -1.59
N PHE A 89 -11.15 -0.76 -1.75
CA PHE A 89 -11.29 0.41 -2.60
C PHE A 89 -11.44 0.03 -4.07
N TYR A 90 -10.60 -0.87 -4.59
CA TYR A 90 -10.61 -1.27 -6.00
C TYR A 90 -11.80 -2.15 -6.40
N VAL A 91 -12.53 -2.74 -5.46
CA VAL A 91 -13.82 -3.38 -5.76
C VAL A 91 -14.87 -2.32 -6.10
N LEU A 92 -14.89 -1.19 -5.38
CA LEU A 92 -15.91 -0.14 -5.55
C LEU A 92 -15.54 0.90 -6.60
N TRP A 93 -14.25 1.27 -6.67
CA TRP A 93 -13.78 2.40 -7.46
C TRP A 93 -14.05 2.28 -8.97
N PRO A 94 -13.87 1.13 -9.64
CA PRO A 94 -14.15 0.99 -11.07
C PRO A 94 -15.63 1.25 -11.40
N VAL A 95 -16.55 0.86 -10.52
CA VAL A 95 -17.99 1.13 -10.68
C VAL A 95 -18.24 2.63 -10.60
N ILE A 96 -17.65 3.32 -9.62
CA ILE A 96 -17.76 4.77 -9.48
C ILE A 96 -17.23 5.47 -10.74
N VAL A 97 -16.01 5.14 -11.17
CA VAL A 97 -15.37 5.74 -12.36
C VAL A 97 -16.20 5.51 -13.62
N PHE A 98 -16.88 4.37 -13.74
CA PHE A 98 -17.76 4.09 -14.89
C PHE A 98 -19.08 4.87 -14.83
N MET A 99 -19.60 5.16 -13.63
CA MET A 99 -20.93 5.75 -13.45
C MET A 99 -20.96 7.27 -13.51
N ILE A 100 -19.85 7.96 -13.24
CA ILE A 100 -19.84 9.43 -13.13
C ILE A 100 -18.81 10.06 -14.06
N GLU A 101 -19.13 11.26 -14.53
CA GLU A 101 -18.23 12.06 -15.33
C GLU A 101 -16.98 12.49 -14.55
N ARG A 102 -15.89 12.73 -15.27
CA ARG A 102 -14.59 13.11 -14.71
C ARG A 102 -14.65 14.31 -13.76
N ARG A 103 -15.41 15.36 -14.10
CA ARG A 103 -15.54 16.55 -13.25
C ARG A 103 -16.18 16.19 -11.90
N THR A 104 -17.25 15.40 -11.95
CA THR A 104 -17.95 14.88 -10.77
C THR A 104 -17.05 13.94 -9.97
N LEU A 105 -16.23 13.13 -10.64
CA LEU A 105 -15.24 12.26 -10.01
C LEU A 105 -14.19 13.07 -9.24
N ALA A 106 -13.67 14.15 -9.81
CA ALA A 106 -12.72 15.04 -9.13
C ALA A 106 -13.37 15.69 -7.89
N GLN A 107 -14.62 16.16 -8.00
CA GLN A 107 -15.37 16.72 -6.87
C GLN A 107 -15.62 15.67 -5.78
N LEU A 108 -15.95 14.43 -6.17
CA LEU A 108 -16.14 13.32 -5.25
C LEU A 108 -14.84 12.98 -4.51
N CYS A 109 -13.70 12.95 -5.19
CA CYS A 109 -12.40 12.73 -4.55
C CYS A 109 -12.12 13.81 -3.48
N VAL A 110 -12.34 15.08 -3.81
CA VAL A 110 -12.16 16.19 -2.85
C VAL A 110 -13.12 16.06 -1.68
N ALA A 111 -14.40 15.76 -1.94
CA ALA A 111 -15.40 15.54 -0.90
C ALA A 111 -15.00 14.40 0.05
N ILE A 112 -14.54 13.27 -0.50
CA ILE A 112 -14.04 12.14 0.30
C ILE A 112 -12.85 12.58 1.16
N MET A 113 -11.86 13.29 0.59
CA MET A 113 -10.69 13.75 1.35
C MET A 113 -11.09 14.64 2.54
N VAL A 114 -12.05 15.56 2.34
CA VAL A 114 -12.58 16.42 3.41
C VAL A 114 -13.33 15.59 4.45
N VAL A 115 -14.21 14.69 4.02
CA VAL A 115 -14.98 13.81 4.92
C VAL A 115 -14.04 12.93 5.76
N VAL A 116 -13.00 12.35 5.15
CA VAL A 116 -12.01 11.53 5.87
C VAL A 116 -11.23 12.37 6.89
N ALA A 117 -10.83 13.59 6.52
CA ALA A 117 -10.14 14.49 7.45
C ALA A 117 -11.02 14.86 8.65
N VAL A 118 -12.28 15.23 8.41
CA VAL A 118 -13.26 15.54 9.46
C VAL A 118 -13.55 14.31 10.32
N LEU A 119 -13.76 13.15 9.69
CA LEU A 119 -14.01 11.89 10.40
C LEU A 119 -12.85 11.51 11.31
N ARG A 120 -11.60 11.60 10.84
CA ARG A 120 -10.42 11.35 11.68
C ARG A 120 -10.33 12.32 12.84
N LEU A 121 -10.54 13.62 12.57
CA LEU A 121 -10.50 14.64 13.62
C LEU A 121 -11.56 14.35 14.70
N TRP A 122 -12.79 14.04 14.29
CA TRP A 122 -13.90 13.71 15.18
C TRP A 122 -13.64 12.42 15.98
N LEU A 123 -13.20 11.34 15.32
CA LEU A 123 -12.91 10.07 15.99
C LEU A 123 -11.79 10.23 17.02
N VAL A 124 -10.71 10.91 16.64
CA VAL A 124 -9.55 11.07 17.52
C VAL A 124 -9.85 12.06 18.66
N SER A 125 -10.61 13.13 18.43
CA SER A 125 -11.00 14.06 19.50
C SER A 125 -11.98 13.45 20.49
N THR A 126 -12.91 12.61 20.02
CA THR A 126 -13.97 12.01 20.84
C THR A 126 -13.51 10.75 21.56
N PHE A 127 -12.79 9.85 20.88
CA PHE A 127 -12.43 8.53 21.39
C PHE A 127 -10.93 8.33 21.62
N GLY A 128 -10.11 9.32 21.25
CA GLY A 128 -8.65 9.18 21.25
C GLY A 128 -8.11 8.46 20.00
N PRO A 129 -6.78 8.45 19.83
CA PRO A 129 -6.17 7.69 18.75
C PRO A 129 -6.41 6.20 18.94
N SER A 130 -6.62 5.48 17.85
CA SER A 130 -6.94 4.05 17.91
C SER A 130 -6.40 3.27 16.72
N THR A 131 -6.29 1.95 16.87
CA THR A 131 -5.95 1.06 15.76
C THR A 131 -6.99 1.14 14.64
N ALA A 132 -8.27 1.31 14.97
CA ALA A 132 -9.35 1.44 13.99
C ALA A 132 -9.12 2.63 13.04
N VAL A 133 -8.74 3.80 13.56
CA VAL A 133 -8.41 4.98 12.75
C VAL A 133 -7.19 4.71 11.85
N TYR A 134 -6.26 3.88 12.30
CA TYR A 134 -5.06 3.56 11.53
C TYR A 134 -5.31 2.55 10.40
N VAL A 135 -6.17 1.55 10.58
CA VAL A 135 -6.27 0.42 9.62
C VAL A 135 -7.55 0.38 8.78
N LEU A 136 -8.62 1.10 9.16
CA LEU A 136 -9.90 0.99 8.46
C LEU A 136 -9.97 1.88 7.20
N LEU A 137 -10.67 1.39 6.17
CA LEU A 137 -10.86 2.11 4.91
C LEU A 137 -11.44 3.53 5.08
N PRO A 138 -12.50 3.78 5.88
CA PRO A 138 -13.11 5.11 5.99
C PRO A 138 -12.16 6.20 6.51
N THR A 139 -11.10 5.82 7.24
CA THR A 139 -10.10 6.77 7.77
C THR A 139 -8.80 6.79 6.97
N ARG A 140 -8.69 5.94 5.94
CA ARG A 140 -7.47 5.73 5.14
C ARG A 140 -7.66 5.90 3.63
N MET A 141 -8.89 6.07 3.17
CA MET A 141 -9.18 6.22 1.74
C MET A 141 -8.66 7.54 1.14
N ASP A 142 -8.27 8.52 1.96
CA ASP A 142 -7.72 9.80 1.51
C ASP A 142 -6.47 9.64 0.64
N ALA A 143 -5.57 8.71 0.98
CA ALA A 143 -4.39 8.41 0.17
C ALA A 143 -4.76 7.92 -1.24
N LEU A 144 -5.72 7.00 -1.32
CA LEU A 144 -6.18 6.39 -2.56
C LEU A 144 -6.95 7.39 -3.43
N THR A 145 -7.86 8.17 -2.82
CA THR A 145 -8.60 9.21 -3.55
C THR A 145 -7.72 10.38 -3.97
N THR A 146 -6.63 10.66 -3.26
CA THR A 146 -5.65 11.67 -3.72
C THR A 146 -4.97 11.21 -5.01
N GLY A 147 -4.57 9.94 -5.09
CA GLY A 147 -4.05 9.35 -6.34
C GLY A 147 -5.08 9.39 -7.48
N ALA A 148 -6.34 9.06 -7.18
CA ALA A 148 -7.41 9.13 -8.16
C ALA A 148 -7.69 10.58 -8.62
N LEU A 149 -7.64 11.56 -7.72
CA LEU A 149 -7.75 12.98 -8.06
C LEU A 149 -6.62 13.42 -9.02
N ILE A 150 -5.38 13.03 -8.73
CA ILE A 150 -4.24 13.31 -9.62
C ILE A 150 -4.48 12.74 -11.02
N ALA A 151 -5.00 11.51 -11.12
CA ALA A 151 -5.34 10.91 -12.40
C ALA A 151 -6.39 11.74 -13.18
N THR A 152 -7.36 12.36 -12.49
CA THR A 152 -8.28 13.28 -13.16
C THR A 152 -7.63 14.60 -13.60
N PHE A 153 -6.52 15.02 -13.00
CA PHE A 153 -5.86 16.28 -13.35
C PHE A 153 -4.91 16.15 -14.54
N ILE A 154 -4.34 14.96 -14.79
CA ILE A 154 -3.26 14.81 -15.78
C ILE A 154 -3.66 15.16 -17.22
N GLU A 155 -4.92 14.91 -17.59
CA GLU A 155 -5.41 15.21 -18.96
C GLU A 155 -6.12 16.57 -19.04
N GLU A 156 -6.15 17.34 -17.95
CA GLU A 156 -6.79 18.65 -17.85
C GLU A 156 -5.71 19.73 -17.63
N PRO A 157 -5.28 20.47 -18.67
CA PRO A 157 -4.06 21.28 -18.62
C PRO A 157 -4.03 22.33 -17.49
N ALA A 158 -5.17 22.96 -17.21
CA ALA A 158 -5.27 23.98 -16.17
C ALA A 158 -5.09 23.38 -14.77
N GLN A 159 -5.76 22.27 -14.49
CA GLN A 159 -5.69 21.54 -13.22
C GLN A 159 -4.31 20.91 -13.04
N TRP A 160 -3.72 20.39 -14.11
CA TRP A 160 -2.36 19.87 -14.09
C TRP A 160 -1.33 20.95 -13.76
N ALA A 161 -1.46 22.15 -14.33
CA ALA A 161 -0.59 23.28 -14.01
C ALA A 161 -0.69 23.69 -12.53
N ILE A 162 -1.88 23.64 -11.95
CA ILE A 162 -2.10 23.89 -10.50
C ILE A 162 -1.39 22.82 -9.67
N ALA A 163 -1.59 21.54 -9.99
CA ALA A 163 -0.93 20.43 -9.29
C ALA A 163 0.60 20.54 -9.32
N ARG A 164 1.16 20.88 -10.47
CA ARG A 164 2.60 21.10 -10.66
C ARG A 164 3.15 22.22 -9.77
N ARG A 165 2.45 23.36 -9.73
CA ARG A 165 2.84 24.50 -8.88
C ARG A 165 2.72 24.18 -7.39
N ALA A 166 1.84 23.26 -7.02
CA ALA A 166 1.64 22.84 -5.64
C ALA A 166 2.73 21.88 -5.12
N VAL A 167 3.53 21.22 -5.98
CA VAL A 167 4.51 20.21 -5.56
C VAL A 167 5.47 20.72 -4.47
N SER A 168 6.21 21.79 -4.74
CA SER A 168 7.21 22.34 -3.81
C SER A 168 6.59 22.83 -2.49
N PRO A 169 5.53 23.66 -2.47
CA PRO A 169 4.94 24.09 -1.21
C PRO A 169 4.32 22.91 -0.44
N VAL A 170 3.63 21.98 -1.10
CA VAL A 170 3.05 20.80 -0.43
C VAL A 170 4.14 19.91 0.19
N ALA A 171 5.23 19.66 -0.53
CA ALA A 171 6.35 18.87 0.00
C ALA A 171 7.01 19.57 1.19
N ALA A 172 7.29 20.88 1.08
CA ALA A 172 7.89 21.66 2.16
C ALA A 172 6.99 21.71 3.40
N THR A 173 5.70 22.04 3.23
CA THR A 173 4.72 22.06 4.32
C THR A 173 4.60 20.68 4.96
N THR A 174 4.60 19.60 4.18
CA THR A 174 4.54 18.24 4.74
C THR A 174 5.77 17.92 5.59
N ILE A 175 6.97 18.22 5.10
CA ILE A 175 8.21 18.00 5.87
C ILE A 175 8.17 18.78 7.17
N VAL A 176 7.71 20.04 7.15
CA VAL A 176 7.54 20.87 8.36
C VAL A 176 6.52 20.24 9.30
N VAL A 177 5.35 19.82 8.81
CA VAL A 177 4.32 19.17 9.65
C VAL A 177 4.87 17.91 10.30
N LEU A 178 5.52 17.01 9.55
CA LEU A 178 6.10 15.79 10.10
C LEU A 178 7.23 16.10 11.09
N GLY A 179 8.07 17.10 10.81
CA GLY A 179 9.10 17.56 11.73
C GLY A 179 8.53 18.12 13.04
N LEU A 180 7.44 18.88 12.97
CA LEU A 180 6.73 19.38 14.15
C LEU A 180 6.08 18.25 14.96
N ILE A 181 5.49 17.25 14.30
CA ILE A 181 4.96 16.06 14.96
C ILE A 181 6.08 15.33 15.69
N PHE A 182 7.19 15.05 15.00
CA PHE A 182 8.36 14.40 15.59
C PHE A 182 8.91 15.19 16.79
N PHE A 183 9.03 16.51 16.68
CA PHE A 183 9.50 17.35 17.77
C PHE A 183 8.54 17.35 18.97
N ARG A 184 7.22 17.30 18.74
CA ARG A 184 6.19 17.30 19.79
C ARG A 184 6.01 15.95 20.47
N GLU A 185 5.97 14.86 19.71
CA GLU A 185 5.69 13.50 20.20
C GLU A 185 6.96 12.64 20.35
N SER A 186 8.15 13.21 20.05
CA SER A 186 9.45 12.52 20.03
C SER A 186 9.49 11.27 19.13
N SER A 187 8.49 11.11 18.26
CA SER A 187 8.30 9.95 17.40
C SER A 187 7.31 10.26 16.28
N LEU A 188 7.27 9.41 15.26
CA LEU A 188 6.22 9.38 14.24
C LEU A 188 5.38 8.10 14.40
N ASP A 189 4.99 7.79 15.64
CA ASP A 189 4.18 6.59 15.94
C ASP A 189 2.83 6.67 15.22
N PRO A 190 2.46 5.68 14.38
CA PRO A 190 1.13 5.61 13.76
C PRO A 190 -0.05 5.60 14.74
N SER A 191 0.21 5.29 16.02
CA SER A 191 -0.77 5.34 17.12
C SER A 191 -0.82 6.72 17.80
N GLY A 192 0.06 7.65 17.41
CA GLY A 192 0.13 9.01 17.93
C GLY A 192 -1.05 9.86 17.48
N ARG A 193 -1.51 10.76 18.36
CA ARG A 193 -2.68 11.62 18.10
C ARG A 193 -2.42 12.51 16.89
N LEU A 194 -1.29 13.20 16.86
CA LEU A 194 -0.96 14.10 15.76
C LEU A 194 -0.68 13.35 14.46
N MET A 195 -0.10 12.14 14.56
CA MET A 195 0.10 11.29 13.40
C MET A 195 -1.25 10.90 12.76
N GLN A 196 -2.23 10.52 13.56
CA GLN A 196 -3.55 10.13 13.06
C GLN A 196 -4.36 11.29 12.48
N THR A 197 -4.24 12.51 13.03
CA THR A 197 -5.03 13.66 12.55
C THR A 197 -4.35 14.44 11.44
N ALA A 198 -3.03 14.64 11.50
CA ALA A 198 -2.27 15.49 10.59
C ALA A 198 -1.16 14.75 9.84
N GLY A 199 -0.48 13.79 10.48
CA GLY A 199 0.63 13.07 9.86
C GLY A 199 0.21 12.18 8.68
N PHE A 200 -0.89 11.45 8.81
CA PHE A 200 -1.43 10.63 7.73
C PHE A 200 -1.84 11.41 6.48
N PRO A 201 -2.66 12.47 6.55
CA PRO A 201 -2.94 13.29 5.38
C PRO A 201 -1.67 13.96 4.82
N ALA A 202 -0.74 14.37 5.69
CA ALA A 202 0.55 14.91 5.23
C ALA A 202 1.32 13.87 4.40
N LEU A 203 1.46 12.63 4.87
CA LEU A 203 2.09 11.55 4.10
C LEU A 203 1.39 11.29 2.76
N SER A 204 0.04 11.29 2.75
CA SER A 204 -0.73 11.17 1.50
C SER A 204 -0.39 12.28 0.51
N LEU A 205 -0.29 13.52 0.99
CA LEU A 205 0.07 14.69 0.19
C LEU A 205 1.53 14.67 -0.27
N LEU A 206 2.46 14.14 0.53
CA LEU A 206 3.85 13.95 0.11
C LEU A 206 3.96 12.92 -1.02
N GLY A 207 3.24 11.80 -0.90
CA GLY A 207 3.15 10.80 -1.96
C GLY A 207 2.56 11.39 -3.24
N ALA A 208 1.49 12.18 -3.11
CA ALA A 208 0.87 12.91 -4.21
C ALA A 208 1.85 13.88 -4.88
N ALA A 209 2.58 14.68 -4.09
CA ALA A 209 3.60 15.60 -4.59
C ALA A 209 4.72 14.84 -5.32
N ALA A 210 5.18 13.70 -4.79
CA ALA A 210 6.19 12.86 -5.43
C ALA A 210 5.71 12.32 -6.79
N VAL A 211 4.47 11.83 -6.88
CA VAL A 211 3.87 11.36 -8.15
C VAL A 211 3.77 12.48 -9.17
N VAL A 212 3.23 13.65 -8.78
CA VAL A 212 3.14 14.81 -9.68
C VAL A 212 4.53 15.29 -10.12
N SER A 213 5.49 15.31 -9.20
CA SER A 213 6.88 15.69 -9.48
C SER A 213 7.51 14.76 -10.53
N ALA A 214 7.36 13.45 -10.34
CA ALA A 214 7.89 12.43 -11.26
C ALA A 214 7.21 12.50 -12.63
N ALA A 215 5.88 12.62 -12.67
CA ALA A 215 5.10 12.70 -13.92
C ALA A 215 5.31 14.02 -14.68
N SER A 216 5.76 15.07 -14.01
CA SER A 216 5.97 16.40 -14.61
C SER A 216 7.42 16.73 -14.92
N ALA A 217 8.35 15.79 -14.68
CA ALA A 217 9.77 16.03 -14.83
C ALA A 217 10.12 16.26 -16.32
N PRO A 218 10.66 17.45 -16.70
CA PRO A 218 11.02 17.71 -18.09
C PRO A 218 12.04 16.70 -18.61
N SER A 219 11.85 16.23 -19.83
CA SER A 219 12.81 15.34 -20.51
C SER A 219 14.22 15.95 -20.48
N ALA A 220 15.22 15.13 -20.18
CA ALA A 220 16.63 15.52 -20.04
C ALA A 220 16.99 16.50 -18.90
N SER A 221 16.08 16.76 -17.93
CA SER A 221 16.41 17.55 -16.73
C SER A 221 17.09 16.70 -15.64
N ALA A 222 17.89 17.34 -14.76
CA ALA A 222 18.42 16.71 -13.56
C ALA A 222 17.31 16.14 -12.66
N HIS A 223 16.15 16.80 -12.63
CA HIS A 223 14.97 16.32 -11.93
C HIS A 223 14.45 15.00 -12.52
N CYS A 224 14.39 14.88 -13.85
CA CYS A 224 14.04 13.64 -14.54
C CYS A 224 15.09 12.55 -14.31
N TRP A 225 16.37 12.91 -14.25
CA TRP A 225 17.46 11.97 -13.95
C TRP A 225 17.29 11.31 -12.57
N VAL A 226 16.94 12.07 -11.53
CA VAL A 226 16.70 11.53 -10.17
C VAL A 226 15.60 10.46 -10.17
N TRP A 227 14.47 10.73 -10.83
CA TRP A 227 13.37 9.76 -10.92
C TRP A 227 13.71 8.54 -11.79
N ASN A 228 14.70 8.65 -12.66
CA ASN A 228 15.16 7.58 -13.53
C ASN A 228 16.39 6.83 -13.00
N LEU A 229 16.85 7.11 -11.78
CA LEU A 229 17.96 6.38 -11.16
C LEU A 229 17.68 4.87 -11.17
N PRO A 230 18.63 4.03 -11.60
CA PRO A 230 18.43 2.59 -11.69
C PRO A 230 17.98 1.96 -10.38
N ALA A 231 18.53 2.41 -9.25
CA ALA A 231 18.15 1.96 -7.91
C ALA A 231 16.70 2.29 -7.58
N LEU A 232 16.22 3.50 -7.89
CA LEU A 232 14.84 3.91 -7.63
C LEU A 232 13.86 3.12 -8.51
N ARG A 233 14.19 2.95 -9.80
CA ARG A 233 13.38 2.13 -10.73
C ARG A 233 13.36 0.66 -10.31
N PHE A 234 14.47 0.13 -9.81
CA PHE A 234 14.57 -1.21 -9.25
C PHE A 234 13.64 -1.37 -8.05
N LEU A 235 13.76 -0.48 -7.05
CA LEU A 235 12.91 -0.50 -5.86
C LEU A 235 11.43 -0.35 -6.22
N GLY A 236 11.09 0.54 -7.15
CA GLY A 236 9.72 0.69 -7.64
C GLY A 236 9.16 -0.57 -8.30
N ARG A 237 9.96 -1.21 -9.16
CA ARG A 237 9.55 -2.44 -9.88
C ARG A 237 9.26 -3.61 -8.95
N TYR A 238 10.07 -3.78 -7.89
CA TYR A 238 9.95 -4.90 -6.95
C TYR A 238 9.29 -4.51 -5.62
N SER A 239 8.72 -3.31 -5.54
CA SER A 239 8.13 -2.74 -4.32
C SER A 239 7.04 -3.62 -3.72
N TYR A 240 6.16 -4.18 -4.56
CA TYR A 240 5.09 -5.06 -4.12
C TYR A 240 5.63 -6.34 -3.47
N GLY A 241 6.56 -7.05 -4.12
CA GLY A 241 7.21 -8.23 -3.56
C GLY A 241 7.97 -7.91 -2.27
N LEU A 242 8.73 -6.80 -2.24
CA LEU A 242 9.41 -6.35 -1.03
C LEU A 242 8.43 -6.09 0.12
N TYR A 243 7.36 -5.35 -0.14
CA TYR A 243 6.32 -5.05 0.84
C TYR A 243 5.65 -6.34 1.36
N ALA A 244 5.29 -7.26 0.47
CA ALA A 244 4.63 -8.51 0.86
C ALA A 244 5.54 -9.40 1.72
N TRP A 245 6.81 -9.54 1.34
CA TRP A 245 7.70 -10.56 1.90
C TRP A 245 8.55 -10.11 3.09
N HIS A 246 8.87 -8.81 3.20
CA HIS A 246 9.84 -8.35 4.21
C HIS A 246 9.48 -8.72 5.66
N PRO A 247 8.21 -8.70 6.14
CA PRO A 247 7.95 -9.00 7.54
C PRO A 247 8.20 -10.47 7.86
N PHE A 248 7.93 -11.37 6.91
CA PHE A 248 8.25 -12.80 7.05
C PHE A 248 9.75 -13.04 7.09
N VAL A 249 10.51 -12.33 6.25
CA VAL A 249 11.98 -12.43 6.22
C VAL A 249 12.58 -11.92 7.53
N ILE A 250 12.13 -10.76 8.00
CA ILE A 250 12.59 -10.17 9.28
C ILE A 250 12.28 -11.11 10.43
N ALA A 251 11.05 -11.65 10.48
CA ALA A 251 10.64 -12.60 11.49
C ALA A 251 11.47 -13.89 11.45
N PHE A 252 11.65 -14.47 10.26
CA PHE A 252 12.46 -15.67 10.08
C PHE A 252 13.88 -15.47 10.56
N LEU A 253 14.53 -14.36 10.16
CA LEU A 253 15.88 -14.04 10.60
C LEU A 253 15.92 -13.87 12.12
N ARG A 254 15.01 -13.09 12.71
CA ARG A 254 14.98 -12.83 14.17
C ARG A 254 14.69 -14.08 15.00
N GLU A 255 13.82 -14.96 14.53
CA GLU A 255 13.35 -16.11 15.31
C GLU A 255 14.22 -17.36 15.11
N ARG A 256 14.87 -17.51 13.95
CA ARG A 256 15.58 -18.76 13.58
C ARG A 256 17.08 -18.60 13.36
N VAL A 257 17.56 -17.42 12.99
CA VAL A 257 18.97 -17.20 12.61
C VAL A 257 19.69 -16.30 13.61
N LEU A 258 19.02 -15.23 14.04
CA LEU A 258 19.54 -14.10 14.80
C LEU A 258 18.67 -13.89 16.06
N ALA A 259 18.59 -14.92 16.91
CA ALA A 259 17.84 -14.84 18.15
C ALA A 259 18.32 -13.64 19.00
N PRO A 260 17.42 -12.86 19.63
CA PRO A 260 17.79 -11.66 20.40
C PRO A 260 18.83 -11.91 21.52
N THR A 261 18.88 -13.13 22.05
CA THR A 261 19.84 -13.57 23.08
C THR A 261 21.22 -13.92 22.52
N ALA A 262 21.39 -13.93 21.19
CA ALA A 262 22.60 -14.36 20.49
C ALA A 262 23.32 -13.22 19.77
N PHE A 263 22.93 -11.95 19.97
CA PHE A 263 23.67 -10.83 19.39
C PHE A 263 24.87 -10.46 20.28
N PRO A 264 26.10 -10.83 19.89
CA PRO A 264 27.27 -10.40 20.64
C PRO A 264 27.38 -8.87 20.56
N THR A 265 27.76 -8.25 21.67
CA THR A 265 28.27 -6.88 21.63
C THR A 265 29.57 -6.89 20.84
N ILE A 266 29.57 -6.29 19.65
CA ILE A 266 30.79 -6.11 18.85
C ILE A 266 31.40 -4.79 19.32
N ALA A 267 32.60 -4.84 19.89
CA ALA A 267 33.26 -3.67 20.50
C ALA A 267 32.39 -2.96 21.57
N GLY A 268 31.65 -3.73 22.38
CA GLY A 268 30.81 -3.20 23.45
C GLY A 268 29.49 -2.55 22.99
N SER A 269 29.18 -2.59 21.68
CA SER A 269 27.96 -2.00 21.12
C SER A 269 27.11 -3.03 20.38
N HIS A 270 25.79 -2.88 20.48
CA HIS A 270 24.83 -3.63 19.67
C HIS A 270 24.64 -3.04 18.27
N LEU A 271 25.16 -1.83 18.00
CA LEU A 271 24.98 -1.15 16.71
C LEU A 271 25.53 -1.95 15.52
N PRO A 272 26.76 -2.52 15.57
CA PRO A 272 27.29 -3.26 14.43
C PRO A 272 26.49 -4.54 14.16
N ALA A 273 26.09 -5.22 15.23
CA ALA A 273 25.22 -6.39 15.20
C ALA A 273 23.86 -6.08 14.55
N ASN A 274 23.21 -4.99 14.98
CA ASN A 274 21.93 -4.55 14.42
C ASN A 274 22.06 -4.08 12.95
N ALA A 275 23.16 -3.41 12.61
CA ALA A 275 23.44 -2.99 11.24
C ALA A 275 23.62 -4.21 10.31
N LEU A 276 24.36 -5.22 10.76
CA LEU A 276 24.53 -6.48 10.03
C LEU A 276 23.20 -7.21 9.86
N ALA A 277 22.41 -7.33 10.92
CA ALA A 277 21.09 -7.96 10.89
C ALA A 277 20.13 -7.25 9.92
N THR A 278 20.11 -5.93 9.96
CA THR A 278 19.27 -5.10 9.08
C THR A 278 19.70 -5.24 7.63
N THR A 279 21.02 -5.25 7.37
CA THR A 279 21.57 -5.43 6.03
C THR A 279 21.26 -6.83 5.49
N ALA A 280 21.38 -7.86 6.33
CA ALA A 280 21.02 -9.23 5.98
C ALA A 280 19.52 -9.36 5.70
N ALA A 281 18.66 -8.75 6.53
CA ALA A 281 17.22 -8.72 6.32
C ALA A 281 16.81 -8.01 5.04
N LEU A 282 17.43 -6.87 4.74
CA LEU A 282 17.20 -6.14 3.50
C LEU A 282 17.65 -6.97 2.28
N GLY A 283 18.86 -7.51 2.31
CA GLY A 283 19.41 -8.33 1.23
C GLY A 283 18.56 -9.58 0.97
N LEU A 284 18.16 -10.30 2.02
CA LEU A 284 17.30 -11.47 1.89
C LEU A 284 15.89 -11.10 1.43
N SER A 285 15.33 -9.98 1.89
CA SER A 285 14.04 -9.49 1.41
C SER A 285 14.07 -9.16 -0.08
N ILE A 286 15.15 -8.53 -0.57
CA ILE A 286 15.36 -8.29 -2.00
C ILE A 286 15.46 -9.61 -2.76
N ALA A 287 16.25 -10.58 -2.27
CA ALA A 287 16.38 -11.89 -2.91
C ALA A 287 15.04 -12.63 -3.02
N VAL A 288 14.26 -12.66 -1.92
CA VAL A 288 12.93 -13.28 -1.90
C VAL A 288 11.94 -12.53 -2.81
N ALA A 289 11.99 -11.19 -2.85
CA ALA A 289 11.17 -10.39 -3.76
C ALA A 289 11.50 -10.64 -5.23
N LEU A 290 12.78 -10.79 -5.60
CA LEU A 290 13.20 -11.14 -6.96
C LEU A 290 12.73 -12.54 -7.35
N LEU A 291 12.80 -13.49 -6.42
CA LEU A 291 12.29 -14.85 -6.62
C LEU A 291 10.76 -14.84 -6.79
N SER A 292 10.04 -14.14 -5.91
CA SER A 292 8.58 -13.91 -6.01
C SER A 292 8.22 -13.30 -7.36
N TRP A 293 8.95 -12.28 -7.80
CA TRP A 293 8.70 -11.63 -9.08
C TRP A 293 8.85 -12.60 -10.25
N SER A 294 9.94 -13.38 -10.27
CA SER A 294 10.22 -14.29 -11.39
C SER A 294 9.26 -15.49 -11.44
N LEU A 295 8.89 -16.04 -10.28
CA LEU A 295 8.07 -17.25 -10.17
C LEU A 295 6.56 -17.00 -10.12
N LEU A 296 6.13 -15.87 -9.57
CA LEU A 296 4.72 -15.56 -9.36
C LEU A 296 4.32 -14.33 -10.19
N GLU A 297 4.87 -13.16 -9.88
CA GLU A 297 4.32 -11.90 -10.36
C GLU A 297 4.44 -11.75 -11.89
N ARG A 298 5.62 -12.06 -12.47
CA ARG A 298 5.84 -11.97 -13.91
C ARG A 298 4.93 -12.92 -14.70
N PRO A 299 4.78 -14.22 -14.34
CA PRO A 299 3.78 -15.10 -14.96
C PRO A 299 2.34 -14.58 -14.86
N PHE A 300 1.91 -14.11 -13.69
CA PHE A 300 0.56 -13.56 -13.52
C PHE A 300 0.34 -12.29 -14.36
N LEU A 301 1.33 -11.40 -14.42
CA LEU A 301 1.27 -10.20 -15.27
C LEU A 301 1.22 -10.53 -16.76
N ALA A 302 1.89 -11.61 -17.19
CA ALA A 302 1.83 -12.06 -18.58
C ALA A 302 0.41 -12.49 -19.00
N LEU A 303 -0.47 -12.86 -18.05
CA LEU A 303 -1.87 -13.17 -18.34
C LEU A 303 -2.69 -11.94 -18.76
N LYS A 304 -2.20 -10.71 -18.53
CA LYS A 304 -2.86 -9.48 -19.04
C LYS A 304 -3.05 -9.49 -20.54
N ARG A 305 -2.22 -10.23 -21.30
CA ARG A 305 -2.38 -10.39 -22.76
C ARG A 305 -3.73 -10.98 -23.19
N PHE A 306 -4.42 -11.67 -22.28
CA PHE A 306 -5.74 -12.24 -22.54
C PHE A 306 -6.89 -11.26 -22.25
N VAL A 307 -6.59 -10.08 -21.73
CA VAL A 307 -7.55 -9.01 -21.44
C VAL A 307 -7.28 -7.88 -22.42
N ARG A 308 -8.17 -7.68 -23.40
CA ARG A 308 -8.06 -6.56 -24.35
C ARG A 308 -8.41 -5.26 -23.62
N TYR A 309 -7.51 -4.28 -23.67
CA TYR A 309 -7.79 -2.90 -23.28
C TYR A 309 -8.37 -2.19 -24.50
N HIS A 310 -9.66 -1.86 -24.46
CA HIS A 310 -10.32 -0.99 -25.43
C HIS A 310 -10.64 0.33 -24.75
#